data_AF-A0A847KJZ4-F1
#
_entry.id   AF-A0A847KJZ4-F1
#
_cell.length_a   1.000
_cell.length_b   1.000
_cell.length_c   1.000
_cell.angle_alpha   90.00
_cell.angle_beta   90.00
_cell.angle_gamma   90.00
#
_symmetry.space_group_name_H-M   'P 1'
#
loop_
_entity.id
_entity.type
_entity.pdbx_description
1 polymer ?
#
loop_
_entity_poly.entity_id
_entity_poly.type
_entity_poly.pdbx_seq_one_letter_code
_entity_poly.pdbx_strand_id
1 'polypeptide(L)'
;MTPSLHLTGRFVDAVRYAAVLHGAQGRKNTEVAYIGHLLGVASLVVEAGGDEDQVIAALLHDAAEDHGGEARLADIAARFGSRVADIVEGCSDSLTAQRTERDSYLPRKQRHLARLVDASRDVLLVNTADKVFNTRALVTDLQNQDAAAVLARYDGTPAQTLWYYEENLQIVLDRSDEVPAVLVTPLHDAVRRLRELLTEAGLVDAAGHQPPVPPRRPPLA
;
A
#
# COMPACT_ATOMS: atom_id res chain seq x y z
N MET A 1 -13.03 10.33 -25.00
CA MET A 1 -12.74 8.87 -25.05
C MET A 1 -11.48 8.66 -24.24
N THR A 2 -11.55 7.92 -23.14
CA THR A 2 -10.35 7.44 -22.45
C THR A 2 -9.61 6.50 -23.41
N PRO A 3 -8.31 6.68 -23.66
CA PRO A 3 -7.58 5.76 -24.52
C PRO A 3 -7.70 4.34 -23.99
N SER A 4 -7.88 3.38 -24.89
CA SER A 4 -7.94 1.95 -24.54
C SER A 4 -6.59 1.53 -23.98
N LEU A 5 -6.53 1.13 -22.70
CA LEU A 5 -5.32 0.57 -22.11
C LEU A 5 -4.96 -0.73 -22.85
N HIS A 6 -3.75 -0.80 -23.38
CA HIS A 6 -3.24 -1.99 -24.05
C HIS A 6 -2.04 -2.54 -23.28
N LEU A 7 -2.28 -3.56 -22.45
CA LEU A 7 -1.22 -4.28 -21.74
C LEU A 7 -0.44 -5.14 -22.74
N THR A 8 0.86 -4.88 -22.85
CA THR A 8 1.77 -5.52 -23.81
C THR A 8 2.47 -6.73 -23.19
N GLY A 9 3.46 -7.29 -23.91
CA GLY A 9 4.34 -8.32 -23.37
C GLY A 9 5.07 -7.90 -22.09
N ARG A 10 5.30 -6.59 -21.89
CA ARG A 10 5.92 -6.06 -20.65
C ARG A 10 5.11 -6.42 -19.41
N PHE A 11 3.79 -6.31 -19.48
CA PHE A 11 2.89 -6.70 -18.39
C PHE A 11 2.96 -8.21 -18.13
N VAL A 12 2.98 -9.05 -19.17
CA VAL A 12 3.10 -10.51 -19.02
C VAL A 12 4.42 -10.89 -18.34
N ASP A 13 5.52 -10.23 -18.71
CA ASP A 13 6.82 -10.44 -18.09
C ASP A 13 6.84 -9.95 -16.63
N ALA A 14 6.15 -8.86 -16.30
CA ALA A 14 5.98 -8.38 -14.94
C ALA A 14 5.18 -9.37 -14.08
N VAL A 15 4.09 -9.95 -14.60
CA VAL A 15 3.33 -11.01 -13.91
C VAL A 15 4.22 -12.22 -13.63
N ARG A 16 4.98 -12.68 -14.63
CA ARG A 16 5.93 -13.80 -14.44
C ARG A 16 6.97 -13.45 -13.38
N TYR A 17 7.53 -12.26 -13.44
CA TYR A 17 8.55 -11.80 -12.51
C TYR A 17 8.00 -11.75 -11.07
N ALA A 18 6.84 -11.12 -10.85
CA ALA A 18 6.16 -11.10 -9.56
C ALA A 18 5.88 -12.51 -9.02
N ALA A 19 5.40 -13.42 -9.88
CA ALA A 19 5.13 -14.81 -9.51
C ALA A 19 6.41 -15.58 -9.11
N VAL A 20 7.55 -15.30 -9.74
CA VAL A 20 8.83 -15.92 -9.36
C VAL A 20 9.30 -15.42 -8.00
N LEU A 21 9.15 -14.13 -7.69
CA LEU A 21 9.59 -13.56 -6.42
C LEU A 21 8.70 -13.97 -5.25
N HIS A 22 7.39 -13.87 -5.44
CA HIS A 22 6.41 -14.07 -4.38
C HIS A 22 5.76 -15.47 -4.43
N GLY A 23 6.24 -16.39 -5.28
CA GLY A 23 5.58 -17.67 -5.57
C GLY A 23 5.44 -18.62 -4.38
N ALA A 24 6.31 -18.50 -3.37
CA ALA A 24 6.23 -19.24 -2.12
C ALA A 24 5.73 -18.39 -0.94
N GLN A 25 5.40 -17.12 -1.18
CA GLN A 25 4.99 -16.18 -0.13
C GLN A 25 3.48 -16.30 0.15
N GLY A 26 3.15 -16.55 1.42
CA GLY A 26 1.79 -16.43 1.93
C GLY A 26 1.49 -15.00 2.40
N ARG A 27 0.25 -14.55 2.29
CA ARG A 27 -0.16 -13.21 2.74
C ARG A 27 -0.30 -13.18 4.26
N LYS A 28 0.46 -12.30 4.94
CA LYS A 28 0.36 -12.06 6.40
C LYS A 28 0.31 -13.37 7.22
N ASN A 29 1.19 -14.32 6.88
CA ASN A 29 1.27 -15.65 7.50
C ASN A 29 -0.01 -16.51 7.37
N THR A 30 -0.79 -16.30 6.30
CA THR A 30 -1.91 -17.16 5.90
C THR A 30 -1.53 -18.06 4.71
N GLU A 31 -2.36 -19.05 4.39
CA GLU A 31 -2.20 -19.91 3.20
C GLU A 31 -2.58 -19.21 1.88
N VAL A 32 -3.13 -17.99 1.94
CA VAL A 32 -3.51 -17.24 0.74
C VAL A 32 -2.25 -16.79 0.00
N ALA A 33 -2.10 -17.21 -1.25
CA ALA A 33 -0.95 -16.87 -2.08
C ALA A 33 -0.82 -15.35 -2.28
N TYR A 34 0.36 -14.80 -2.01
CA TYR A 34 0.62 -13.35 -2.07
C TYR A 34 0.36 -12.74 -3.44
N ILE A 35 0.51 -13.53 -4.52
CA ILE A 35 0.23 -13.09 -5.88
C ILE A 35 -1.20 -12.56 -6.06
N GLY A 36 -2.17 -13.05 -5.27
CA GLY A 36 -3.54 -12.54 -5.29
C GLY A 36 -3.64 -11.06 -4.87
N HIS A 37 -2.78 -10.61 -3.95
CA HIS A 37 -2.66 -9.20 -3.58
C HIS A 37 -2.15 -8.37 -4.75
N LEU A 38 -1.02 -8.77 -5.34
CA LEU A 38 -0.38 -8.04 -6.44
C LEU A 38 -1.32 -7.89 -7.65
N LEU A 39 -2.02 -8.98 -8.03
CA LEU A 39 -3.02 -8.95 -9.09
C LEU A 39 -4.23 -8.06 -8.73
N GLY A 40 -4.66 -8.08 -7.48
CA GLY A 40 -5.76 -7.24 -6.99
C GLY A 40 -5.44 -5.75 -7.05
N VAL A 41 -4.24 -5.35 -6.62
CA VAL A 41 -3.77 -3.96 -6.70
C VAL A 41 -3.63 -3.52 -8.16
N ALA A 42 -3.07 -4.37 -9.02
CA ALA A 42 -2.96 -4.08 -10.45
C ALA A 42 -4.35 -3.89 -11.11
N SER A 43 -5.34 -4.71 -10.75
CA SER A 43 -6.72 -4.56 -11.23
C SER A 43 -7.33 -3.21 -10.83
N LEU A 44 -7.12 -2.78 -9.59
CA LEU A 44 -7.60 -1.49 -9.11
C LEU A 44 -6.97 -0.31 -9.87
N VAL A 45 -5.68 -0.41 -10.22
CA VAL A 45 -5.00 0.61 -11.04
C VAL A 45 -5.54 0.65 -12.47
N VAL A 46 -5.84 -0.51 -13.06
CA VAL A 46 -6.51 -0.58 -14.38
C VAL A 46 -7.88 0.11 -14.32
N GLU A 47 -8.70 -0.20 -13.32
CA GLU A 47 -10.02 0.40 -13.13
C GLU A 47 -9.96 1.91 -12.89
N ALA A 48 -8.88 2.38 -12.25
CA ALA A 48 -8.60 3.79 -12.03
C ALA A 48 -8.09 4.52 -13.28
N GLY A 49 -7.94 3.84 -14.42
CA GLY A 49 -7.47 4.43 -15.67
C GLY A 49 -5.95 4.61 -15.73
N GLY A 50 -5.22 3.84 -14.92
CA GLY A 50 -3.76 3.83 -14.96
C GLY A 50 -3.21 3.28 -16.27
N ASP A 51 -2.02 3.72 -16.65
CA ASP A 51 -1.30 3.22 -17.82
C ASP A 51 -0.50 1.94 -17.53
N GLU A 52 0.15 1.38 -18.55
CA GLU A 52 0.88 0.13 -18.43
C GLU A 52 2.01 0.21 -17.37
N ASP A 53 2.73 1.32 -17.26
CA ASP A 53 3.82 1.44 -16.28
C ASP A 53 3.28 1.44 -14.86
N GLN A 54 2.17 2.15 -14.62
CA GLN A 54 1.52 2.18 -13.30
C GLN A 54 0.96 0.80 -12.94
N VAL A 55 0.40 0.06 -13.90
CA VAL A 55 -0.11 -1.30 -13.69
C VAL A 55 1.03 -2.30 -13.43
N ILE A 56 2.16 -2.16 -14.13
CA ILE A 56 3.37 -2.95 -13.85
C ILE A 56 3.91 -2.60 -12.47
N ALA A 57 4.00 -1.31 -12.11
CA ALA A 57 4.47 -0.89 -10.80
C ALA A 57 3.55 -1.42 -9.68
N ALA A 58 2.24 -1.45 -9.89
CA ALA A 58 1.29 -2.07 -8.97
C ALA A 58 1.53 -3.57 -8.76
N LEU A 59 1.93 -4.32 -9.80
CA LEU A 59 2.32 -5.72 -9.66
C LEU A 59 3.63 -5.89 -8.87
N LEU A 60 4.51 -4.89 -8.89
CA LEU A 60 5.88 -4.97 -8.39
C LEU A 60 6.13 -4.12 -7.13
N HIS A 61 5.11 -3.46 -6.59
CA HIS A 61 5.27 -2.44 -5.54
C HIS A 61 5.97 -2.96 -4.28
N ASP A 62 5.77 -4.23 -3.93
CA ASP A 62 6.42 -4.86 -2.77
C ASP A 62 7.74 -5.57 -3.12
N ALA A 63 8.08 -5.70 -4.40
CA ALA A 63 9.21 -6.52 -4.83
C ALA A 63 10.54 -6.00 -4.25
N ALA A 64 10.73 -4.68 -4.22
CA ALA A 64 11.94 -4.09 -3.67
C ALA A 64 12.03 -4.23 -2.15
N GLU A 65 10.95 -3.94 -1.42
CA GLU A 65 10.91 -4.07 0.03
C GLU A 65 11.09 -5.53 0.49
N ASP A 66 10.42 -6.47 -0.16
CA ASP A 66 10.41 -7.88 0.27
C ASP A 66 11.57 -8.69 -0.33
N HIS A 67 12.08 -8.32 -1.51
CA HIS A 67 12.98 -9.17 -2.30
C HIS A 67 14.20 -8.44 -2.85
N GLY A 68 14.99 -7.77 -2.02
CA GLY A 68 16.38 -7.40 -2.37
C GLY A 68 16.68 -5.91 -2.52
N GLY A 69 15.81 -5.03 -2.04
CA GLY A 69 16.09 -3.61 -1.81
C GLY A 69 16.52 -2.85 -3.07
N GLU A 70 17.54 -2.00 -2.94
CA GLU A 70 18.07 -1.19 -4.05
C GLU A 70 18.50 -2.03 -5.27
N ALA A 71 19.08 -3.22 -5.04
CA ALA A 71 19.47 -4.11 -6.14
C ALA A 71 18.24 -4.58 -6.93
N ARG A 72 17.09 -4.76 -6.26
CA ARG A 72 15.84 -5.08 -6.91
C ARG A 72 15.30 -3.91 -7.73
N LEU A 73 15.35 -2.69 -7.20
CA LEU A 73 14.94 -1.50 -7.94
C LEU A 73 15.76 -1.32 -9.23
N ALA A 74 17.07 -1.54 -9.16
CA ALA A 74 17.93 -1.49 -10.33
C ALA A 74 17.54 -2.53 -11.40
N ASP A 75 17.21 -3.76 -10.99
CA ASP A 75 16.73 -4.80 -11.90
C ASP A 75 15.35 -4.47 -12.50
N ILE A 76 14.44 -3.89 -11.69
CA ILE A 76 13.14 -3.39 -12.18
C ILE A 76 13.33 -2.27 -13.20
N ALA A 77 14.21 -1.31 -12.93
CA ALA A 77 14.51 -0.21 -13.86
C ALA A 77 15.06 -0.74 -15.19
N ALA A 78 15.95 -1.74 -15.15
CA ALA A 78 16.54 -2.34 -16.35
C ALA A 78 15.52 -3.13 -17.19
N ARG A 79 14.55 -3.82 -16.55
CA ARG A 79 13.56 -4.66 -17.24
C ARG A 79 12.32 -3.90 -17.70
N PHE A 80 11.85 -2.99 -16.85
CA PHE A 80 10.53 -2.38 -16.99
C PHE A 80 10.60 -0.85 -17.11
N GLY A 81 11.79 -0.25 -17.01
CA GLY A 81 11.99 1.19 -17.18
C GLY A 81 12.02 1.97 -15.87
N SER A 82 12.64 3.16 -15.91
CA SER A 82 12.87 3.98 -14.71
C SER A 82 11.57 4.41 -14.04
N ARG A 83 10.55 4.80 -14.81
CA ARG A 83 9.25 5.23 -14.26
C ARG A 83 8.61 4.15 -13.39
N VAL A 84 8.69 2.87 -13.80
CA VAL A 84 8.20 1.75 -12.99
C VAL A 84 8.98 1.65 -11.68
N ALA A 85 10.32 1.72 -11.74
CA ALA A 85 11.16 1.66 -10.55
C ALA A 85 10.92 2.84 -9.59
N ASP A 86 10.73 4.05 -10.11
CA ASP A 86 10.43 5.25 -9.32
C ASP A 86 9.11 5.10 -8.56
N ILE A 87 8.09 4.49 -9.18
CA ILE A 87 6.81 4.21 -8.52
C ILE A 87 6.99 3.15 -7.43
N VAL A 88 7.69 2.05 -7.73
CA VAL A 88 7.95 0.97 -6.76
C VAL A 88 8.74 1.49 -5.55
N GLU A 89 9.74 2.33 -5.78
CA GLU A 89 10.49 3.00 -4.71
C GLU A 89 9.58 3.87 -3.84
N GLY A 90 8.73 4.70 -4.47
CA GLY A 90 7.79 5.57 -3.77
C GLY A 90 6.75 4.82 -2.94
N CYS A 91 6.40 3.58 -3.33
CA CYS A 91 5.48 2.72 -2.59
C CYS A 91 6.16 1.94 -1.44
N SER A 92 7.49 1.81 -1.44
CA SER A 92 8.22 1.03 -0.45
C SER A 92 8.38 1.80 0.88
N ASP A 93 8.10 1.17 2.02
CA ASP A 93 8.36 1.76 3.32
C ASP A 93 9.87 1.85 3.59
N SER A 94 10.62 0.81 3.18
CA SER A 94 12.05 0.64 3.37
C SER A 94 12.67 -0.22 2.26
N LEU A 95 13.86 0.17 1.79
CA LEU A 95 14.67 -0.62 0.86
C LEU A 95 15.80 -1.39 1.57
N THR A 96 15.91 -1.24 2.89
CA THR A 96 16.93 -1.91 3.69
C THR A 96 16.50 -3.35 3.98
N ALA A 97 17.26 -4.33 3.50
CA ALA A 97 16.99 -5.76 3.72
C ALA A 97 17.10 -6.19 5.20
N GLN A 98 17.73 -5.38 6.06
CA GLN A 98 17.92 -5.66 7.48
C GLN A 98 17.00 -4.76 8.32
N ARG A 99 15.95 -5.34 8.87
CA ARG A 99 15.09 -4.67 9.86
C ARG A 99 15.83 -4.63 11.20
N THR A 100 16.19 -3.43 11.64
CA THR A 100 16.81 -3.16 12.94
C THR A 100 15.76 -2.76 13.98
N GLU A 101 16.10 -2.69 15.27
CA GLU A 101 15.19 -2.14 16.30
C GLU A 101 14.75 -0.68 16.02
N ARG A 102 15.53 0.07 15.21
CA ARG A 102 15.14 1.39 14.68
C ARG A 102 14.08 1.34 13.57
N ASP A 103 13.67 0.14 13.16
CA ASP A 103 12.60 -0.16 12.20
C ASP A 103 11.32 -0.65 12.88
N SER A 104 11.12 -0.24 14.13
CA SER A 104 9.80 -0.36 14.77
C SER A 104 8.70 0.21 13.86
N TYR A 105 7.53 -0.44 13.89
CA TYR A 105 6.43 -0.22 12.95
C TYR A 105 6.13 1.28 12.73
N LEU A 106 6.01 2.02 13.83
CA LEU A 106 5.52 3.39 13.81
C LEU A 106 6.49 4.40 13.15
N PRO A 107 7.78 4.52 13.53
CA PRO A 107 8.73 5.37 12.82
C PRO A 107 8.82 5.08 11.32
N ARG A 108 8.75 3.81 10.92
CA ARG A 108 8.75 3.41 9.51
C ARG A 108 7.53 3.97 8.78
N LYS A 109 6.33 3.78 9.34
CA LYS A 109 5.09 4.31 8.76
C LYS A 109 5.04 5.84 8.75
N GLN A 110 5.58 6.52 9.76
CA GLN A 110 5.71 7.99 9.78
C GLN A 110 6.60 8.50 8.64
N ARG A 111 7.76 7.86 8.39
CA ARG A 111 8.64 8.22 7.27
C ARG A 111 7.95 8.01 5.92
N HIS A 112 7.23 6.91 5.77
CA HIS A 112 6.46 6.62 4.57
C HIS A 112 5.41 7.70 4.29
N LEU A 113 4.57 8.01 5.29
CA LEU A 113 3.55 9.05 5.18
C LEU A 113 4.15 10.41 4.85
N ALA A 114 5.27 10.78 5.49
CA ALA A 114 5.96 12.04 5.21
C ALA A 114 6.45 12.14 3.76
N ARG A 115 6.95 11.04 3.16
CA ARG A 115 7.30 11.00 1.73
C ARG A 115 6.07 11.06 0.83
N LEU A 116 4.98 10.42 1.24
CA LEU A 116 3.76 10.31 0.45
C LEU A 116 3.06 11.67 0.23
N VAL A 117 3.17 12.60 1.18
CA VAL A 117 2.60 13.97 1.06
C VAL A 117 3.01 14.62 -0.26
N ASP A 118 4.32 14.59 -0.57
CA ASP A 118 4.91 15.25 -1.76
C ASP A 118 5.15 14.26 -2.91
N ALA A 119 4.64 13.03 -2.82
CA ALA A 119 4.87 12.00 -3.83
C ALA A 119 4.19 12.33 -5.17
N SER A 120 4.71 11.76 -6.26
CA SER A 120 4.14 11.92 -7.59
C SER A 120 2.72 11.34 -7.67
N ARG A 121 1.95 11.77 -8.67
CA ARG A 121 0.62 11.21 -8.96
C ARG A 121 0.66 9.71 -9.20
N ASP A 122 1.70 9.24 -9.86
CA ASP A 122 1.88 7.81 -10.15
C ASP A 122 2.05 7.00 -8.86
N VAL A 123 2.87 7.48 -7.93
CA VAL A 123 3.05 6.85 -6.61
C VAL A 123 1.76 6.91 -5.80
N LEU A 124 1.08 8.06 -5.79
CA LEU A 124 -0.16 8.22 -5.04
C LEU A 124 -1.26 7.27 -5.57
N LEU A 125 -1.37 7.09 -6.89
CA LEU A 125 -2.31 6.16 -7.51
C LEU A 125 -2.08 4.71 -7.04
N VAL A 126 -0.84 4.22 -7.17
CA VAL A 126 -0.49 2.84 -6.81
C VAL A 126 -0.58 2.61 -5.30
N ASN A 127 -0.07 3.55 -4.47
CA ASN A 127 -0.20 3.47 -3.02
C ASN A 127 -1.68 3.45 -2.59
N THR A 128 -2.54 4.26 -3.20
CA THR A 128 -3.97 4.27 -2.87
C THR A 128 -4.62 2.93 -3.22
N ALA A 129 -4.33 2.37 -4.40
CA ALA A 129 -4.84 1.05 -4.79
C ALA A 129 -4.39 -0.05 -3.80
N ASP A 130 -3.13 -0.01 -3.37
CA ASP A 130 -2.60 -0.90 -2.33
C ASP A 130 -3.37 -0.74 -1.01
N LYS A 131 -3.60 0.50 -0.55
CA LYS A 131 -4.37 0.73 0.69
C LYS A 131 -5.83 0.30 0.58
N VAL A 132 -6.47 0.49 -0.57
CA VAL A 132 -7.83 -0.03 -0.81
C VAL A 132 -7.86 -1.54 -0.63
N PHE A 133 -6.95 -2.26 -1.31
CA PHE A 133 -6.94 -3.72 -1.27
C PHE A 133 -6.61 -4.25 0.13
N ASN A 134 -5.60 -3.67 0.79
CA ASN A 134 -5.19 -4.08 2.12
C ASN A 134 -6.26 -3.80 3.19
N THR A 135 -6.91 -2.64 3.13
CA THR A 135 -7.96 -2.30 4.11
C THR A 135 -9.19 -3.17 3.91
N ARG A 136 -9.62 -3.42 2.66
CA ARG A 136 -10.73 -4.33 2.36
C ARG A 136 -10.47 -5.75 2.84
N ALA A 137 -9.26 -6.25 2.64
CA ALA A 137 -8.87 -7.58 3.12
C ALA A 137 -8.87 -7.66 4.64
N LEU A 138 -8.32 -6.65 5.33
CA LEU A 138 -8.34 -6.60 6.79
C LEU A 138 -9.78 -6.54 7.32
N VAL A 139 -10.64 -5.72 6.72
CA VAL A 139 -12.07 -5.65 7.06
C VAL A 139 -12.73 -7.02 6.87
N THR A 140 -12.47 -7.68 5.74
CA THR A 140 -13.02 -9.01 5.46
C THR A 140 -12.56 -10.04 6.49
N ASP A 141 -11.28 -10.05 6.85
CA ASP A 141 -10.73 -10.95 7.86
C ASP A 141 -11.37 -10.68 9.24
N LEU A 142 -11.47 -9.42 9.65
CA LEU A 142 -12.10 -9.03 10.92
C LEU A 142 -13.61 -9.36 10.99
N GLN A 143 -14.30 -9.40 9.85
CA GLN A 143 -15.72 -9.78 9.80
C GLN A 143 -15.95 -11.29 9.88
N ASN A 144 -14.96 -12.10 9.48
CA ASN A 144 -15.12 -13.54 9.31
C ASN A 144 -14.29 -14.37 10.30
N GLN A 145 -13.44 -13.74 11.11
CA GLN A 145 -12.49 -14.41 11.99
C GLN A 145 -12.36 -13.68 13.33
N ASP A 146 -11.72 -14.32 14.31
CA ASP A 146 -11.42 -13.71 15.60
C ASP A 146 -10.47 -12.51 15.45
N ALA A 147 -10.85 -11.36 16.02
CA ALA A 147 -10.12 -10.10 15.85
C ALA A 147 -8.68 -10.17 16.40
N ALA A 148 -8.47 -10.84 17.54
CA ALA A 148 -7.14 -10.96 18.12
C ALA A 148 -6.23 -11.82 17.23
N ALA A 149 -6.75 -12.93 16.68
CA ALA A 149 -6.03 -13.78 15.73
C ALA A 149 -5.71 -13.09 14.39
N VAL A 150 -6.58 -12.20 13.92
CA VAL A 150 -6.31 -11.37 12.72
C VAL A 150 -5.19 -10.37 13.01
N LEU A 151 -5.31 -9.63 14.11
CA LEU A 151 -4.40 -8.53 14.43
C LEU A 151 -3.01 -9.00 14.89
N ALA A 152 -2.89 -10.21 15.42
CA ALA A 152 -1.59 -10.83 15.73
C ALA A 152 -0.69 -11.03 14.50
N ARG A 153 -1.23 -10.93 13.27
CA ARG A 153 -0.47 -11.02 12.01
C ARG A 153 0.18 -9.70 11.58
N TYR A 154 -0.11 -8.61 12.30
CA TYR A 154 0.35 -7.26 11.97
C TYR A 154 1.38 -6.78 13.00
N ASP A 155 2.42 -6.09 12.51
CA ASP A 155 3.49 -5.55 13.37
C ASP A 155 3.02 -4.39 14.27
N GLY A 156 1.98 -3.67 13.84
CA GLY A 156 1.44 -2.50 14.54
C GLY A 156 0.31 -2.87 15.49
N THR A 157 0.13 -2.08 16.55
CA THR A 157 -1.07 -2.21 17.41
C THR A 157 -2.35 -1.89 16.61
N PRO A 158 -3.55 -2.28 17.10
CA PRO A 158 -4.81 -1.95 16.41
C PRO A 158 -4.96 -0.44 16.18
N ALA A 159 -4.63 0.38 17.19
CA ALA A 159 -4.64 1.84 17.09
C ALA A 159 -3.62 2.38 16.07
N GLN A 160 -2.40 1.83 16.03
CA GLN A 160 -1.39 2.23 15.06
C GLN A 160 -1.75 1.80 13.62
N THR A 161 -2.42 0.66 13.48
CA THR A 161 -2.92 0.16 12.19
C THR A 161 -4.01 1.09 11.66
N LEU A 162 -5.00 1.42 12.51
CA LEU A 162 -6.08 2.34 12.14
C LEU A 162 -5.52 3.72 11.78
N TRP A 163 -4.67 4.30 12.63
CA TRP A 163 -4.01 5.58 12.36
C TRP A 163 -3.31 5.61 11.01
N TYR A 164 -2.54 4.57 10.67
CA TYR A 164 -1.81 4.54 9.40
C TYR A 164 -2.74 4.60 8.17
N TYR A 165 -3.87 3.88 8.21
CA TYR A 165 -4.84 3.93 7.12
C TYR A 165 -5.61 5.25 7.07
N GLU A 166 -5.89 5.86 8.23
CA GLU A 166 -6.54 7.18 8.31
C GLU A 166 -5.65 8.30 7.78
N GLU A 167 -4.35 8.28 8.08
CA GLU A 167 -3.40 9.25 7.52
C GLU A 167 -3.24 9.07 6.01
N ASN A 168 -3.20 7.82 5.51
CA ASN A 168 -3.21 7.59 4.06
C ASN A 168 -4.48 8.16 3.42
N LEU A 169 -5.65 7.90 4.02
CA LEU A 169 -6.91 8.45 3.53
C LEU A 169 -6.90 9.98 3.55
N GLN A 170 -6.39 10.61 4.61
CA GLN A 170 -6.33 12.06 4.70
C GLN A 170 -5.43 12.66 3.60
N ILE A 171 -4.25 12.08 3.36
CA ILE A 171 -3.36 12.51 2.26
C ILE A 171 -4.08 12.41 0.90
N VAL A 172 -4.84 11.33 0.68
CA VAL A 172 -5.61 11.13 -0.55
C VAL A 172 -6.77 12.13 -0.66
N LEU A 173 -7.44 12.47 0.43
CA LEU A 173 -8.52 13.46 0.44
C LEU A 173 -8.02 14.88 0.17
N ASP A 174 -6.88 15.25 0.77
CA ASP A 174 -6.21 16.54 0.56
C ASP A 174 -5.76 16.73 -0.90
N ARG A 175 -5.54 15.61 -1.61
CA ARG A 175 -5.13 15.56 -3.03
C ARG A 175 -6.17 14.83 -3.91
N SER A 176 -7.45 14.97 -3.56
CA SER A 176 -8.54 14.21 -4.20
C SER A 176 -8.78 14.56 -5.67
N ASP A 177 -8.25 15.67 -6.17
CA ASP A 177 -8.21 16.03 -7.59
C ASP A 177 -7.16 15.23 -8.38
N GLU A 178 -6.19 14.62 -7.71
CA GLU A 178 -5.11 13.84 -8.30
C GLU A 178 -5.37 12.33 -8.32
N VAL A 179 -6.35 11.86 -7.53
CA VAL A 179 -6.66 10.44 -7.37
C VAL A 179 -8.09 10.15 -7.86
N PRO A 180 -8.30 9.19 -8.77
CA PRO A 180 -9.63 8.84 -9.25
C PRO A 180 -10.58 8.40 -8.14
N ALA A 181 -11.84 8.88 -8.20
CA ALA A 181 -12.87 8.58 -7.20
C ALA A 181 -13.15 7.07 -7.02
N VAL A 182 -12.88 6.26 -8.04
CA VAL A 182 -12.97 4.79 -7.99
C VAL A 182 -11.98 4.16 -7.01
N LEU A 183 -10.94 4.89 -6.57
CA LEU A 183 -10.06 4.48 -5.47
C LEU A 183 -10.39 5.22 -4.17
N VAL A 184 -10.66 6.53 -4.24
CA VAL A 184 -10.93 7.36 -3.05
C VAL A 184 -12.13 6.85 -2.26
N THR A 185 -13.26 6.61 -2.92
CA THR A 185 -14.50 6.17 -2.26
C THR A 185 -14.33 4.80 -1.59
N PRO A 186 -13.81 3.76 -2.28
CA PRO A 186 -13.47 2.49 -1.63
C PRO A 186 -12.52 2.59 -0.44
N LEU A 187 -11.51 3.45 -0.50
CA LEU A 187 -10.58 3.61 0.61
C LEU A 187 -11.31 4.21 1.82
N HIS A 188 -12.05 5.29 1.60
CA HIS A 188 -12.87 5.93 2.63
C HIS A 188 -13.81 4.93 3.31
N ASP A 189 -14.57 4.16 2.51
CA ASP A 189 -15.52 3.18 3.04
C ASP A 189 -14.85 2.05 3.81
N ALA A 190 -13.71 1.54 3.31
CA ALA A 190 -12.96 0.49 3.99
C ALA A 190 -12.35 0.98 5.30
N VAL A 191 -11.81 2.21 5.34
CA VAL A 191 -11.25 2.81 6.57
C VAL A 191 -12.34 3.08 7.60
N ARG A 192 -13.49 3.62 7.17
CA ARG A 192 -14.67 3.76 8.05
C ARG A 192 -15.06 2.41 8.65
N ARG A 193 -15.16 1.36 7.83
CA ARG A 193 -15.56 0.04 8.31
C ARG A 193 -14.52 -0.58 9.24
N LEU A 194 -13.23 -0.36 8.96
CA LEU A 194 -12.15 -0.79 9.85
C LEU A 194 -12.28 -0.15 11.23
N ARG A 195 -12.51 1.17 11.30
CA ARG A 195 -12.73 1.90 12.56
C ARG A 195 -13.90 1.31 13.34
N GLU A 196 -15.03 1.07 12.69
CA GLU A 196 -16.22 0.48 13.31
C GLU A 196 -15.91 -0.87 13.95
N LEU A 197 -15.31 -1.79 13.19
CA LEU A 197 -14.98 -3.14 13.67
C LEU A 197 -14.01 -3.10 14.86
N LEU A 198 -12.99 -2.25 14.82
CA LEU A 198 -12.04 -2.12 15.92
C LEU A 198 -12.68 -1.50 17.18
N THR A 199 -13.63 -0.57 16.99
CA THR A 199 -14.37 0.06 18.10
C THR A 199 -15.35 -0.94 18.72
N GLU A 200 -16.10 -1.68 17.90
CA GLU A 200 -17.02 -2.75 18.32
C GLU A 200 -16.28 -3.83 19.12
N ALA A 201 -15.03 -4.14 18.74
CA ALA A 201 -14.16 -5.08 19.46
C ALA A 201 -13.50 -4.49 20.72
N GLY A 202 -13.72 -3.20 21.04
CA GLY A 202 -13.11 -2.52 22.19
C GLY A 202 -11.59 -2.34 22.10
N LEU A 203 -11.03 -2.40 20.88
CA LEU A 203 -9.58 -2.34 20.62
C LEU A 203 -9.08 -0.92 20.33
N VAL A 204 -9.98 -0.01 20.00
CA VAL A 204 -9.75 1.44 19.85
C VAL A 204 -10.92 2.19 20.48
N ASP A 205 -10.69 3.43 20.89
CA ASP A 205 -11.76 4.29 21.41
C ASP A 205 -12.59 4.90 20.26
N ALA A 206 -13.81 5.35 20.59
CA ALA A 206 -14.68 6.02 19.62
C ALA A 206 -14.10 7.35 19.11
N ALA A 207 -13.17 7.96 19.86
CA ALA A 207 -12.51 9.22 19.51
C ALA A 207 -11.35 9.04 18.52
N GLY A 208 -10.72 7.86 18.47
CA GLY A 208 -9.69 7.44 17.52
C GLY A 208 -8.56 8.44 17.30
N HIS A 209 -7.61 8.55 18.25
CA HIS A 209 -6.21 8.99 18.03
C HIS A 209 -5.38 8.76 19.32
N GLN A 210 -4.12 8.28 19.35
CA GLN A 210 -2.91 8.62 18.58
C GLN A 210 -1.83 7.52 18.65
N PRO A 211 -0.91 7.48 17.66
CA PRO A 211 0.52 7.51 17.91
C PRO A 211 1.12 8.89 17.53
N PRO A 212 2.25 9.35 18.12
CA PRO A 212 2.61 10.76 18.22
C PRO A 212 2.94 11.41 16.87
N VAL A 213 2.74 12.73 16.79
CA VAL A 213 3.09 13.58 15.65
C VAL A 213 4.60 13.91 15.68
N PRO A 214 5.40 13.56 14.65
CA PRO A 214 6.64 14.29 14.39
C PRO A 214 6.27 15.70 13.90
N PRO A 215 6.99 16.75 14.32
CA PRO A 215 6.57 18.14 14.11
C PRO A 215 6.33 18.44 12.63
N ARG A 216 5.14 18.99 12.31
CA ARG A 216 4.89 19.63 11.01
C ARG A 216 5.96 20.69 10.81
N ARG A 217 6.70 20.66 9.69
CA ARG A 217 7.58 21.79 9.33
C ARG A 217 6.73 23.06 9.30
N PRO A 218 7.15 24.16 9.93
CA PRO A 218 6.45 25.44 9.77
C PRO A 218 6.46 25.83 8.29
N PRO A 219 5.45 26.58 7.82
CA PRO A 219 5.44 27.12 6.47
C PRO A 219 6.74 27.91 6.25
N LEU A 220 7.35 27.71 5.08
CA LEU A 220 8.51 28.49 4.65
C LEU A 220 8.15 29.98 4.77
N ALA A 221 8.92 30.69 5.59
CA ALA A 221 8.85 32.13 5.75
C ALA A 221 9.36 32.85 4.49
#